data_AF-A0A4R6EKB9-F1
#
_entry.id   AF-A0A4R6EKB9-F1
#
_cell.length_a   1.000
_cell.length_b   1.000
_cell.length_c   1.000
_cell.angle_alpha   90.00
_cell.angle_beta   90.00
_cell.angle_gamma   90.00
#
_symmetry.space_group_name_H-M   'P 1'
#
loop_
_entity.id
_entity.type
_entity.pdbx_description
1 polymer ?
#
loop_
_entity_poly.entity_id
_entity_poly.type
_entity_poly.pdbx_seq_one_letter_code
_entity_poly.pdbx_strand_id
1 'polypeptide(L)'
;MRLIIEARLVDGDSDTLEEGDGILAVVERPDCSLAAPGLSLAEGRSLLAKVQTELISKQVQRWFASQTHCESCGAALRHKHSRSTVLRTVYGKVTVKSPRL
;
A
#
# COMPACT_ATOMS: atom_id res chain seq x y z
N MET A 1 18.86 -14.46 15.34
CA MET A 1 18.42 -14.44 13.93
C MET A 1 17.65 -13.16 13.63
N ARG A 2 17.90 -12.52 12.48
CA ARG A 2 17.17 -11.33 12.01
C ARG A 2 16.56 -11.64 10.65
N LEU A 3 15.25 -11.44 10.51
CA LEU A 3 14.49 -11.59 9.27
C LEU A 3 14.07 -10.21 8.78
N ILE A 4 14.34 -9.90 7.52
CA ILE A 4 13.94 -8.65 6.87
C ILE A 4 12.97 -9.02 5.75
N ILE A 5 11.80 -8.38 5.74
CA ILE A 5 10.76 -8.58 4.75
C ILE A 5 10.63 -7.31 3.93
N GLU A 6 11.04 -7.40 2.68
CA GLU A 6 10.91 -6.36 1.67
C GLU A 6 9.82 -6.75 0.69
N ALA A 7 9.09 -5.76 0.20
CA ALA A 7 8.20 -5.93 -0.93
C ALA A 7 8.61 -4.97 -2.03
N ARG A 8 8.36 -5.38 -3.27
CA ARG A 8 8.49 -4.56 -4.47
C ARG A 8 7.16 -4.58 -5.20
N LEU A 9 6.65 -3.40 -5.54
CA LEU A 9 5.54 -3.29 -6.49
C LEU A 9 6.12 -3.11 -7.89
N VAL A 10 5.74 -3.99 -8.82
CA VAL A 10 6.15 -3.92 -10.23
C VAL A 10 4.92 -3.58 -11.06
N ASP A 11 5.00 -2.56 -11.91
CA ASP A 11 3.94 -2.27 -12.88
C ASP A 11 4.19 -3.00 -14.21
N GLY A 12 3.12 -3.42 -14.88
CA GLY A 12 3.22 -4.34 -16.03
C GLY A 12 3.74 -3.74 -17.34
N ASP A 13 3.83 -2.41 -17.45
CA ASP A 13 4.04 -1.73 -18.75
C ASP A 13 5.10 -0.62 -18.75
N SER A 14 5.85 -0.44 -17.66
CA SER A 14 7.00 0.45 -17.66
C SER A 14 8.14 -0.14 -16.86
N ASP A 15 9.32 -0.18 -17.49
CA ASP A 15 10.62 -0.45 -16.86
C ASP A 15 11.02 0.66 -15.85
N THR A 16 10.07 1.52 -15.48
CA THR A 16 10.23 2.56 -14.48
C THR A 16 9.92 1.92 -13.14
N LEU A 17 10.97 1.39 -12.51
CA LEU A 17 11.01 1.05 -11.09
C LEU A 17 10.64 2.31 -10.28
N GLU A 18 9.35 2.60 -10.12
CA GLU A 18 8.93 3.52 -9.07
C GLU A 18 9.37 2.87 -7.76
N GLU A 19 10.29 3.54 -7.07
CA GLU A 19 10.87 3.22 -5.76
C GLU A 19 9.82 2.62 -4.81
N GLY A 20 9.69 1.30 -4.90
CA GLY A 20 8.71 0.51 -4.16
C GLY A 20 9.40 -0.56 -3.34
N ASP A 21 10.72 -0.50 -3.20
CA ASP A 21 11.51 -1.36 -2.31
C ASP A 21 11.43 -0.79 -0.89
N GLY A 22 10.31 -1.06 -0.24
CA GLY A 22 10.08 -0.70 1.14
C GLY A 22 10.35 -1.89 2.06
N ILE A 23 11.21 -1.71 3.06
CA ILE A 23 11.28 -2.66 4.18
C ILE A 23 9.93 -2.62 4.91
N LEU A 24 9.13 -3.67 4.75
CA LEU A 24 7.82 -3.79 5.39
C LEU A 24 7.95 -4.24 6.84
N ALA A 25 8.86 -5.17 7.13
CA ALA A 25 9.07 -5.61 8.50
C ALA A 25 10.51 -6.04 8.74
N VAL A 26 10.95 -5.84 9.98
CA VAL A 26 12.16 -6.43 10.53
C VAL A 26 11.73 -7.21 11.77
N VAL A 27 12.05 -8.50 11.80
CA VAL A 27 11.71 -9.40 12.91
C VAL A 27 13.01 -9.94 13.50
N GLU A 28 13.20 -9.70 14.79
CA GLU A 28 14.38 -10.15 15.52
C GLU A 28 14.00 -11.30 16.46
N ARG A 29 14.88 -12.30 16.50
CA ARG A 29 14.80 -13.45 17.41
C ARG A 29 16.18 -13.63 18.05
N PRO A 30 16.37 -13.34 19.33
CA PRO A 30 17.67 -13.42 19.98
C PRO A 30 18.17 -14.88 20.08
N ASP A 31 17.25 -15.83 20.19
CA ASP A 31 17.49 -17.26 20.32
C ASP A 31 16.99 -18.03 19.09
N CYS A 32 17.72 -19.08 18.68
CA CYS A 32 17.27 -20.03 17.65
C CYS A 32 16.22 -21.01 18.22
N SER A 33 15.36 -20.52 19.12
CA SER A 33 14.36 -21.32 19.82
C SER A 33 13.21 -21.68 18.90
N LEU A 34 12.81 -22.96 18.95
CA LEU A 34 11.62 -23.46 18.26
C LEU A 34 10.32 -23.17 19.02
N ALA A 35 10.37 -22.44 20.14
CA ALA A 35 9.19 -22.10 20.94
C ALA A 35 8.24 -21.14 20.21
N ALA A 36 8.74 -20.35 19.26
CA ALA A 36 7.95 -19.41 18.48
C ALA A 36 8.33 -19.49 16.98
N PRO A 37 7.96 -20.59 16.29
CA PRO A 37 8.25 -20.75 14.88
C PRO A 37 7.41 -19.78 14.05
N GLY A 38 8.04 -19.08 13.10
CA GLY A 38 7.37 -18.15 12.19
C GLY A 38 6.98 -16.80 12.82
N LEU A 39 6.01 -16.13 12.18
CA LEU A 39 5.46 -14.86 12.66
C LEU A 39 4.37 -15.13 13.71
N SER A 40 4.41 -14.37 14.80
CA SER A 40 3.27 -14.25 15.71
C SER A 40 2.09 -13.57 15.00
N LEU A 41 0.88 -13.75 15.54
CA LEU A 41 -0.31 -13.05 15.04
C LEU A 41 -0.15 -11.52 15.07
N ALA A 42 0.56 -10.98 16.06
CA ALA A 42 0.84 -9.56 16.15
C ALA A 42 1.76 -9.09 15.03
N GLU A 43 2.85 -9.82 14.77
CA GLU A 43 3.80 -9.52 13.69
C GLU A 43 3.14 -9.68 12.31
N GLY A 44 2.40 -10.76 12.10
CA GLY A 44 1.68 -11.00 10.85
C GLY A 44 0.64 -9.91 10.56
N ARG A 45 -0.14 -9.49 11.58
CA ARG A 45 -1.09 -8.37 11.43
C ARG A 45 -0.38 -7.06 11.13
N SER A 46 0.72 -6.76 11.82
CA SER A 46 1.51 -5.54 11.59
C SER A 46 2.10 -5.50 10.18
N LEU A 47 2.65 -6.63 9.71
CA LEU A 47 3.16 -6.77 8.35
C LEU A 47 2.04 -6.53 7.32
N LEU A 48 0.91 -7.22 7.46
CA LEU A 48 -0.21 -7.10 6.52
C LEU A 48 -0.85 -5.71 6.55
N ALA A 49 -0.85 -5.02 7.69
CA ALA A 49 -1.31 -3.63 7.78
C ALA A 49 -0.48 -2.70 6.90
N LYS A 50 0.85 -2.87 6.90
CA LYS A 50 1.76 -2.10 6.05
C LYS A 50 1.57 -2.45 4.57
N VAL A 51 1.51 -3.74 4.24
CA VAL A 51 1.21 -4.21 2.88
C VAL A 51 -0.07 -3.56 2.34
N GLN A 52 -1.15 -3.59 3.13
CA GLN A 52 -2.44 -3.00 2.73
C GLN A 52 -2.36 -1.50 2.53
N THR A 53 -1.63 -0.79 3.40
CA THR A 53 -1.48 0.66 3.29
C THR A 53 -0.80 1.06 1.98
N GLU A 54 0.30 0.40 1.64
CA GLU A 54 1.05 0.67 0.40
C GLU A 54 0.23 0.30 -0.85
N LEU A 55 -0.34 -0.90 -0.86
CA LEU A 55 -1.09 -1.42 -1.99
C LEU A 55 -2.32 -0.55 -2.29
N ILE A 56 -3.12 -0.22 -1.27
CA ILE A 56 -4.30 0.63 -1.43
C ILE A 56 -3.88 2.04 -1.89
N SER A 57 -2.81 2.61 -1.32
CA SER A 57 -2.35 3.95 -1.70
C SER A 57 -1.99 4.02 -3.18
N LYS A 58 -1.22 3.05 -3.68
CA LYS A 58 -0.84 2.97 -5.09
C LYS A 58 -2.04 2.71 -6.01
N GLN A 59 -2.94 1.81 -5.62
CA GLN A 59 -4.17 1.55 -6.39
C GLN A 59 -5.03 2.81 -6.53
N VAL A 60 -5.23 3.54 -5.44
CA VAL A 60 -6.03 4.78 -5.43
C VAL A 60 -5.37 5.85 -6.29
N GLN A 61 -4.05 6.01 -6.21
CA GLN A 61 -3.32 6.96 -7.07
C GLN A 61 -3.47 6.64 -8.56
N ARG A 62 -3.26 5.37 -8.95
CA ARG A 62 -3.42 4.92 -10.34
C ARG A 62 -4.86 5.09 -10.84
N TRP A 63 -5.83 4.73 -10.00
CA TRP A 63 -7.23 4.93 -10.32
C TRP A 63 -7.52 6.42 -10.58
N PHE A 64 -7.13 7.32 -9.69
CA PHE A 64 -7.40 8.75 -9.93
C PHE A 64 -6.68 9.30 -11.17
N ALA A 65 -5.48 8.81 -11.49
CA ALA A 65 -4.79 9.19 -12.72
C ALA A 65 -5.62 8.84 -13.97
N SER A 66 -6.28 7.68 -13.98
CA SER A 66 -7.16 7.27 -15.09
C SER A 66 -8.49 8.02 -15.15
N GLN A 67 -8.93 8.61 -14.03
CA GLN A 67 -10.22 9.32 -13.90
C GLN A 67 -10.10 10.84 -14.12
N THR A 68 -8.99 11.34 -14.68
CA THR A 68 -8.74 12.78 -14.85
C THR A 68 -9.51 13.43 -16.01
N HIS A 69 -10.14 12.65 -16.88
CA HIS A 69 -10.82 13.11 -18.09
C HIS A 69 -12.26 12.59 -18.17
N CYS A 70 -13.14 13.35 -18.83
CA CYS A 70 -14.53 12.97 -19.02
C CYS A 70 -14.64 11.76 -19.98
N GLU A 71 -15.35 10.71 -19.57
CA GLU A 71 -15.55 9.52 -20.40
C GLU A 71 -16.36 9.81 -21.68
N SER A 72 -17.18 10.85 -21.71
CA SER A 72 -18.00 11.19 -22.88
C SER A 72 -17.30 12.08 -23.91
N CYS A 73 -16.49 13.05 -23.47
CA CYS A 73 -15.91 14.06 -24.37
C CYS A 73 -14.38 14.19 -24.29
N GLY A 74 -13.72 13.46 -23.39
CA GLY A 74 -12.26 13.48 -23.21
C GLY A 74 -11.70 14.77 -22.60
N ALA A 75 -12.53 15.76 -22.27
CA ALA A 75 -12.07 16.99 -21.64
C ALA A 75 -11.53 16.72 -20.22
N ALA A 76 -10.48 17.44 -19.83
CA ALA A 76 -9.93 17.36 -18.48
C ALA A 76 -10.98 17.81 -17.44
N LEU A 77 -11.17 17.01 -16.40
CA LEU A 77 -12.10 17.30 -15.31
C LEU A 77 -11.52 18.35 -14.36
N ARG A 78 -12.39 19.19 -13.78
CA ARG A 78 -11.97 20.32 -12.93
C ARG A 78 -11.94 19.89 -11.47
N HIS A 79 -10.74 19.81 -10.92
CA HIS A 79 -10.57 19.59 -9.49
C HIS A 79 -11.31 20.63 -8.64
N LYS A 80 -12.39 20.20 -7.97
CA LYS A 80 -13.23 21.02 -7.10
C LYS A 80 -12.68 21.10 -5.68
N HIS A 81 -12.25 19.96 -5.13
CA HIS A 81 -11.78 19.87 -3.75
C HIS A 81 -11.02 18.55 -3.52
N SER A 82 -10.02 18.56 -2.63
CA SER A 82 -9.33 17.34 -2.17
C SER A 82 -9.61 17.07 -0.69
N ARG A 83 -10.11 15.88 -0.36
CA ARG A 83 -10.23 15.39 1.03
C ARG A 83 -9.55 14.04 1.15
N SER A 84 -9.30 13.62 2.39
CA SER A 84 -8.96 12.23 2.68
C SER A 84 -10.18 11.49 3.24
N THR A 85 -10.27 10.20 2.95
CA THR A 85 -11.24 9.29 3.57
C THR A 85 -10.51 8.10 4.19
N VAL A 86 -11.18 7.38 5.08
CA VAL A 86 -10.61 6.22 5.79
C VAL A 86 -11.29 4.95 5.33
N LEU A 87 -10.51 4.07 4.71
CA LEU A 87 -10.88 2.69 4.41
C LEU A 87 -10.55 1.81 5.62
N ARG A 88 -11.48 0.96 6.03
CA ARG A 88 -11.30 0.04 7.16
C ARG A 88 -11.13 -1.37 6.61
N THR A 89 -9.95 -1.95 6.83
CA THR A 89 -9.63 -3.33 6.46
C THR A 89 -9.52 -4.18 7.72
N VAL A 90 -9.51 -5.52 7.56
CA VAL A 90 -9.22 -6.45 8.67
C VAL A 90 -7.82 -6.25 9.27
N TYR A 91 -6.93 -5.60 8.53
CA TYR A 91 -5.55 -5.33 8.93
C TYR A 91 -5.34 -3.92 9.49
N GLY A 92 -6.35 -3.06 9.44
CA GLY A 92 -6.25 -1.70 9.97
C GLY A 92 -6.95 -0.66 9.11
N LYS A 93 -6.85 0.59 9.56
CA LYS A 93 -7.36 1.76 8.85
C LYS A 93 -6.33 2.26 7.84
N VAL A 94 -6.75 2.52 6.62
CA VAL A 94 -5.93 3.13 5.57
C VAL A 94 -6.56 4.45 5.16
N THR A 95 -5.81 5.54 5.31
CA THR A 95 -6.24 6.87 4.90
C THR A 95 -5.84 7.10 3.45
N VAL A 96 -6.80 7.40 2.59
CA VAL A 96 -6.58 7.60 1.15
C VAL A 96 -7.07 8.97 0.71
N LYS A 97 -6.43 9.54 -0.33
CA LYS A 97 -6.92 10.76 -0.98
C LYS A 97 -8.22 10.45 -1.72
N SER A 98 -9.14 11.40 -1.70
CA SER A 98 -10.46 11.35 -2.33
C SER A 98 -10.79 12.72 -2.93
N PRO A 99 -10.14 13.11 -4.04
CA PRO A 99 -10.48 14.32 -4.77
C PRO A 99 -11.88 14.25 -5.38
N ARG A 100 -12.50 15.42 -5.54
CA ARG A 100 -13.67 15.63 -6.38
C ARG A 100 -13.19 16.32 -7.66
N LEU A 101 -13.21 15.58 -8.76
CA LEU A 101 -12.88 16.04 -10.11
C LEU A 101 -14.14 16.52 -10.86
#